data_AF-A0A1Q9NGI7-F1
#
_entry.id   AF-A0A1Q9NGI7-F1
#
_cell.length_a   1.000
_cell.length_b   1.000
_cell.length_c   1.000
_cell.angle_alpha   90.00
_cell.angle_beta   90.00
_cell.angle_gamma   90.00
#
_symmetry.space_group_name_H-M   'P 1'
#
loop_
_entity.id
_entity.type
_entity.pdbx_description
1 polymer ?
#
loop_
_entity_poly.entity_id
_entity_poly.type
_entity_poly.pdbx_seq_one_letter_code
_entity_poly.pdbx_strand_id
1 'polypeptide(L)'
;MGNLIPDKDKRISGANEIGKKLYKENWQSLIENLESLDPNFAEFVKEIPYGSMYTRKELSIEYREIAAITALTQLNLRPQLKSHIIGALNVGVKKTEILDLFLHIAMI
;
A
#
# COMPACT_ATOMS: atom_id res chain seq x y z
N MET A 1 0.47 -5.36 -22.00
CA MET A 1 0.18 -4.71 -20.69
C MET A 1 -1.31 -4.78 -20.46
N GLY A 2 -1.78 -5.27 -19.31
CA GLY A 2 -3.21 -5.27 -18.98
C GLY A 2 -3.77 -3.85 -18.86
N ASN A 3 -5.10 -3.72 -18.89
CA ASN A 3 -5.78 -2.44 -18.69
C ASN A 3 -5.34 -1.80 -17.37
N LEU A 4 -4.89 -0.54 -17.41
CA LEU A 4 -4.40 0.20 -16.23
C LEU A 4 -5.49 0.38 -15.17
N ILE A 5 -6.74 0.48 -15.62
CA ILE A 5 -7.92 0.67 -14.79
C ILE A 5 -8.92 -0.45 -15.12
N PRO A 6 -8.94 -1.54 -14.33
CA PRO A 6 -9.91 -2.62 -14.50
C PRO A 6 -11.35 -2.13 -14.35
N ASP A 7 -12.30 -2.93 -14.79
CA ASP A 7 -13.73 -2.78 -14.52
C ASP A 7 -14.03 -2.68 -13.00
N LYS A 8 -15.09 -1.96 -12.63
CA LYS A 8 -15.40 -1.56 -11.25
C LYS A 8 -15.43 -2.74 -10.26
N ASP A 9 -16.09 -3.83 -10.64
CA ASP A 9 -16.20 -5.04 -9.80
C ASP A 9 -14.82 -5.67 -9.49
N LYS A 10 -13.91 -5.65 -10.46
CA LYS A 10 -12.52 -6.11 -10.26
C LYS A 10 -11.75 -5.18 -9.35
N ARG A 11 -11.95 -3.86 -9.46
CA ARG A 11 -11.32 -2.89 -8.55
C ARG A 11 -11.78 -3.10 -7.11
N ILE A 12 -13.08 -3.28 -6.88
CA ILE A 12 -13.63 -3.49 -5.53
C ILE A 12 -13.12 -4.79 -4.91
N SER A 13 -13.17 -5.90 -5.65
CA SER A 13 -12.70 -7.21 -5.16
C SER A 13 -11.18 -7.20 -4.91
N GLY A 14 -10.41 -6.66 -5.84
CA GLY A 14 -8.97 -6.49 -5.72
C GLY A 14 -8.57 -5.59 -4.55
N ALA A 15 -9.27 -4.48 -4.33
CA ALA A 15 -9.02 -3.58 -3.21
C ALA A 15 -9.17 -4.29 -1.87
N ASN A 16 -10.21 -5.11 -1.72
CA ASN A 16 -10.42 -5.88 -0.51
C ASN A 16 -9.35 -6.96 -0.29
N GLU A 17 -8.87 -7.61 -1.36
CA GLU A 17 -7.79 -8.58 -1.26
C GLU A 17 -6.47 -7.91 -0.82
N ILE A 18 -6.08 -6.85 -1.52
CA ILE A 18 -4.85 -6.10 -1.23
C ILE A 18 -4.93 -5.45 0.16
N GLY A 19 -6.05 -4.81 0.47
CA GLY A 19 -6.28 -4.16 1.74
C GLY A 19 -6.11 -5.11 2.92
N LYS A 20 -6.67 -6.33 2.83
CA LYS A 20 -6.49 -7.36 3.85
C LYS A 20 -5.04 -7.85 3.97
N LYS A 21 -4.29 -7.91 2.87
CA LYS A 21 -2.86 -8.27 2.91
C LYS A 21 -2.02 -7.21 3.63
N LEU A 22 -2.25 -5.93 3.34
CA LEU A 22 -1.46 -4.82 3.89
C LEU A 22 -1.86 -4.44 5.31
N TYR A 23 -3.17 -4.41 5.59
CA TYR A 23 -3.72 -3.83 6.81
C TYR A 23 -4.36 -4.87 7.74
N LYS A 24 -4.54 -6.12 7.29
CA LYS A 24 -5.22 -7.19 8.03
C LYS A 24 -6.60 -6.71 8.52
N GLU A 25 -6.89 -6.88 9.81
CA GLU A 25 -8.13 -6.42 10.45
C GLU A 25 -8.34 -4.90 10.36
N ASN A 26 -7.27 -4.10 10.22
CA ASN A 26 -7.35 -2.64 10.16
C ASN A 26 -7.82 -2.11 8.79
N TRP A 27 -7.96 -2.97 7.77
CA TRP A 27 -8.46 -2.55 6.45
C TRP A 27 -9.83 -1.87 6.54
N GLN A 28 -10.73 -2.49 7.30
CA GLN A 28 -12.11 -2.01 7.42
C GLN A 28 -12.15 -0.66 8.12
N SER A 29 -11.39 -0.52 9.22
CA SER A 29 -11.27 0.75 9.94
C SER A 29 -10.64 1.86 9.10
N LEU A 30 -9.66 1.55 8.23
CA LEU A 30 -9.12 2.53 7.30
C LEU A 30 -10.20 3.08 6.36
N ILE A 31 -11.00 2.19 5.77
CA ILE A 31 -12.06 2.60 4.84
C ILE A 31 -13.16 3.38 5.57
N GLU A 32 -13.61 2.93 6.74
CA GLU A 32 -14.61 3.63 7.56
C GLU A 32 -14.13 5.04 7.96
N ASN A 33 -12.86 5.17 8.35
CA ASN A 33 -12.27 6.47 8.66
C ASN A 33 -12.28 7.40 7.44
N LEU A 34 -11.93 6.90 6.25
CA LEU A 34 -11.96 7.68 5.02
C LEU A 34 -13.40 8.05 4.62
N GLU A 35 -14.35 7.12 4.74
CA GLU A 35 -15.77 7.35 4.44
C GLU A 35 -16.36 8.42 5.37
N SER A 36 -15.94 8.45 6.64
CA SER A 36 -16.36 9.47 7.61
C SER A 36 -15.85 10.88 7.27
N LEU A 37 -14.75 10.98 6.51
CA LEU A 37 -14.17 12.23 6.05
C LEU A 37 -14.82 12.69 4.74
N ASP A 38 -14.84 11.81 3.73
CA ASP A 38 -15.47 12.04 2.43
C ASP A 38 -15.69 10.67 1.71
N PRO A 39 -16.95 10.28 1.44
CA PRO A 39 -17.26 9.03 0.76
C PRO A 39 -16.65 8.91 -0.65
N ASN A 40 -16.56 9.99 -1.42
CA ASN A 40 -15.97 9.97 -2.75
C ASN A 40 -14.45 9.78 -2.66
N PHE A 41 -13.82 10.37 -1.65
CA PHE A 41 -12.40 10.16 -1.39
C PHE A 41 -12.12 8.72 -0.97
N ALA A 42 -12.96 8.15 -0.11
CA ALA A 42 -12.86 6.74 0.28
C ALA A 42 -13.01 5.80 -0.93
N GLU A 43 -13.99 6.04 -1.81
CA GLU A 43 -14.17 5.29 -3.05
C GLU A 43 -12.93 5.40 -3.94
N PHE A 44 -12.40 6.61 -4.13
CA PHE A 44 -11.19 6.84 -4.92
C PHE A 44 -9.97 6.08 -4.35
N VAL A 45 -9.70 6.19 -3.06
CA VAL A 45 -8.59 5.51 -2.39
C VAL A 45 -8.79 3.99 -2.43
N LYS A 46 -10.00 3.49 -2.25
CA LYS A 46 -10.26 2.06 -2.33
C LYS A 46 -10.03 1.53 -3.74
N GLU A 47 -10.59 2.18 -4.75
CA GLU A 47 -10.60 1.64 -6.11
C GLU A 47 -9.30 1.83 -6.88
N ILE A 48 -8.62 2.96 -6.70
CA ILE A 48 -7.49 3.31 -7.56
C ILE A 48 -6.19 2.72 -7.05
N PRO A 49 -5.62 3.12 -5.90
CA PRO A 49 -4.38 2.52 -5.44
C PRO A 49 -4.58 1.03 -5.11
N TYR A 50 -5.56 0.66 -4.28
CA TYR A 50 -5.71 -0.73 -3.86
C TYR A 50 -6.38 -1.63 -4.89
N GLY A 51 -7.44 -1.14 -5.56
CA GLY A 51 -8.19 -1.93 -6.55
C GLY A 51 -7.55 -2.02 -7.93
N SER A 52 -6.71 -1.04 -8.29
CA SER A 52 -6.13 -0.94 -9.63
C SER A 52 -4.62 -1.11 -9.64
N MET A 53 -3.90 -0.32 -8.84
CA MET A 53 -2.43 -0.27 -8.94
C MET A 53 -1.75 -1.44 -8.22
N TYR A 54 -2.21 -1.77 -7.02
CA TYR A 54 -1.62 -2.85 -6.21
C TYR A 54 -2.05 -4.25 -6.66
N THR A 55 -3.11 -4.39 -7.45
CA THR A 55 -3.55 -5.68 -8.03
C THR A 55 -2.72 -6.13 -9.24
N ARG A 56 -1.86 -5.24 -9.75
CA ARG A 56 -0.96 -5.51 -10.88
C ARG A 56 0.14 -6.49 -10.50
N LYS A 57 0.37 -7.49 -11.35
CA LYS A 57 1.24 -8.65 -11.06
C LYS A 57 2.70 -8.45 -11.47
N GLU A 58 3.01 -7.40 -12.23
CA GLU A 58 4.36 -7.18 -12.76
C GLU A 58 5.37 -6.78 -11.68
N LEU A 59 4.90 -6.18 -10.58
CA LEU A 59 5.70 -5.90 -9.40
C LEU A 59 4.96 -6.43 -8.18
N SER A 60 5.65 -7.26 -7.38
CA SER A 60 5.08 -7.85 -6.19
C SER A 60 4.74 -6.78 -5.15
N ILE A 61 3.86 -7.12 -4.21
CA ILE A 61 3.41 -6.17 -3.19
C ILE A 61 4.55 -5.80 -2.23
N GLU A 62 5.44 -6.76 -1.95
CA GLU A 62 6.65 -6.59 -1.16
C GLU A 62 7.57 -5.53 -1.78
N TYR A 63 7.84 -5.64 -3.10
CA TYR A 63 8.66 -4.64 -3.80
C TYR A 63 7.99 -3.26 -3.87
N ARG A 64 6.66 -3.20 -3.94
CA ARG A 64 5.92 -1.93 -3.90
C ARG A 64 6.06 -1.25 -2.54
N GLU A 65 5.94 -2.00 -1.46
CA GLU A 65 6.11 -1.48 -0.11
C GLU A 65 7.56 -1.03 0.14
N ILE A 66 8.55 -1.78 -0.35
CA ILE A 66 9.97 -1.35 -0.31
C ILE A 66 10.16 -0.03 -1.06
N ALA A 67 9.61 0.10 -2.28
CA ALA A 67 9.70 1.33 -3.04
C ALA A 67 9.01 2.52 -2.34
N ALA A 68 7.85 2.28 -1.72
CA ALA A 68 7.13 3.28 -0.94
C ALA A 68 7.94 3.72 0.29
N ILE A 69 8.50 2.76 1.06
CA ILE A 69 9.36 3.04 2.21
C ILE A 69 10.54 3.93 1.80
N THR A 70 11.21 3.59 0.70
CA THR A 70 12.33 4.40 0.17
C THR A 70 11.91 5.83 -0.11
N ALA A 71 10.83 6.02 -0.89
CA ALA A 71 10.34 7.35 -1.26
C ALA A 71 9.90 8.16 -0.03
N LEU A 72 9.14 7.56 0.88
CA LEU A 72 8.61 8.23 2.07
C LEU A 72 9.70 8.58 3.08
N THR A 73 10.78 7.79 3.14
CA THR A 73 11.98 8.09 3.93
C THR A 73 12.63 9.37 3.42
N GLN A 74 12.86 9.47 2.11
CA GLN A 74 13.46 10.65 1.48
C GLN A 74 12.59 11.90 1.59
N LEU A 75 11.26 11.74 1.52
CA LEU A 75 10.30 12.84 1.68
C LEU A 75 10.04 13.23 3.15
N ASN A 76 10.63 12.52 4.12
CA ASN A 76 10.39 12.70 5.57
C ASN A 76 8.89 12.65 5.97
N LEU A 77 8.11 11.79 5.30
CA LEU A 77 6.67 11.61 5.54
C LEU A 77 6.43 10.51 6.58
N ARG A 78 6.74 10.83 7.84
CA ARG A 78 6.77 9.86 8.96
C ARG A 78 5.46 9.08 9.18
N PRO A 79 4.26 9.68 9.14
CA PRO A 79 3.02 8.92 9.35
C PRO A 79 2.81 7.84 8.28
N GLN A 80 3.04 8.20 7.02
CA GLN A 80 2.91 7.28 5.88
C GLN A 80 4.01 6.22 5.92
N LEU A 81 5.24 6.62 6.21
CA LEU A 81 6.38 5.70 6.37
C LEU A 81 6.06 4.62 7.41
N LYS A 82 5.51 4.99 8.57
CA LYS A 82 5.10 4.02 9.60
C LYS A 82 4.05 3.03 9.05
N SER A 83 3.05 3.52 8.32
CA SER A 83 2.01 2.68 7.72
C SER A 83 2.59 1.67 6.73
N HIS A 84 3.48 2.12 5.83
CA HIS A 84 4.11 1.25 4.83
C HIS A 84 5.11 0.27 5.43
N ILE A 85 5.82 0.60 6.52
CA ILE A 85 6.63 -0.38 7.26
C ILE A 85 5.75 -1.51 7.80
N ILE A 86 4.59 -1.19 8.38
CA ILE A 86 3.65 -2.20 8.88
C ILE A 86 3.10 -3.04 7.72
N GLY A 87 2.73 -2.40 6.61
CA GLY A 87 2.28 -3.06 5.38
C GLY A 87 3.31 -4.05 4.84
N ALA A 88 4.56 -3.61 4.70
CA ALA A 88 5.70 -4.43 4.26
C ALA A 88 5.88 -5.69 5.13
N LEU A 89 5.85 -5.52 6.46
CA LEU A 89 5.98 -6.64 7.39
C LEU A 89 4.81 -7.63 7.25
N ASN A 90 3.59 -7.14 7.02
CA ASN A 90 2.41 -7.98 6.84
C ASN A 90 2.46 -8.82 5.56
N VAL A 91 3.12 -8.32 4.50
CA VAL A 91 3.29 -9.04 3.23
C VAL A 91 4.59 -9.83 3.16
N GLY A 92 5.37 -9.90 4.25
CA GLY A 92 6.50 -10.82 4.37
C GLY A 92 7.89 -10.20 4.19
N VAL A 93 8.00 -8.88 4.01
CA VAL A 93 9.29 -8.19 4.09
C VAL A 93 9.83 -8.32 5.51
N LYS A 94 11.06 -8.77 5.67
CA LYS A 94 11.66 -8.97 7.00
C LYS A 94 12.09 -7.63 7.59
N LYS A 95 12.01 -7.52 8.91
CA LYS A 95 12.57 -6.38 9.65
C LYS A 95 14.04 -6.12 9.30
N THR A 96 14.83 -7.17 9.12
CA THR A 96 16.25 -7.06 8.73
C THR A 96 16.43 -6.44 7.34
N GLU A 97 15.54 -6.74 6.38
CA GLU A 97 15.59 -6.15 5.04
C GLU A 97 15.23 -4.66 5.08
N ILE A 98 14.25 -4.27 5.90
CA ILE A 98 13.88 -2.85 6.09
C ILE A 98 15.01 -2.07 6.77
N LEU A 99 15.70 -2.68 7.75
CA LEU A 99 16.85 -2.05 8.40
C LEU A 99 18.02 -1.85 7.42
N ASP A 100 18.33 -2.88 6.62
CA ASP A 100 19.37 -2.81 5.59
C ASP A 100 19.03 -1.75 4.52
N LEU A 101 17.75 -1.65 4.15
CA LEU A 101 17.26 -0.59 3.26
C LEU A 101 17.53 0.81 3.83
N PHE A 102 17.27 1.07 5.11
CA PHE A 102 17.58 2.37 5.71
C PHE A 102 19.07 2.66 5.76
N LEU A 103 19.90 1.65 6.04
CA LEU A 103 21.36 1.79 5.98
C LEU A 103 21.81 2.15 4.57
N HIS A 104 21.30 1.47 3.54
CA HIS A 104 21.61 1.76 2.15
C HIS A 104 21.19 3.19 1.76
N ILE A 105 19.97 3.59 2.14
CA ILE A 105 19.45 4.93 1.87
C ILE A 105 20.31 6.02 2.52
N ALA A 106 20.91 5.76 3.69
CA ALA A 106 21.79 6.73 4.35
C ALA A 106 23.14 6.93 3.63
N MET A 107 23.45 6.10 2.62
CA MET A 107 24.72 6.11 1.88
C MET A 107 24.60 6.65 0.44
N ILE A 108 23.40 7.06 0.00
CA ILE A 108 23.11 7.62 -1.34
C ILE A 108 22.50 9.01 -1.22
#